data_AF-A0A7C4MLY5-F1
#
_entry.id   AF-A0A7C4MLY5-F1
#
_cell.length_a   1.000
_cell.length_b   1.000
_cell.length_c   1.000
_cell.angle_alpha   90.00
_cell.angle_beta   90.00
_cell.angle_gamma   90.00
#
_symmetry.space_group_name_H-M   'P 1'
#
loop_
_entity.id
_entity.type
_entity.pdbx_description
1 polymer ?
#
loop_
_entity_poly.entity_id
_entity_poly.type
_entity_poly.pdbx_seq_one_letter_code
_entity_poly.pdbx_strand_id
1 'polypeptide(L)'
;MACCDTMNPTIQVNPALRAVRFGNAVTAALIGSWDKNNGMFGNGDCLLVDVRHRVFALSDASERSPQASRRLLQAIAAGMCTAPWPECLHSAWCSQPYVQKATFVGIQLQMNPRPEAVVFSGGDSTLLIFDGRTGKILYRNPVNMHFVGRMSAAPSPVRVPLTPESRILLASDGLTDVLDRNDDGHPPQFLRSMNHPQSWLAWLLDEVRRLRHEAFLHDDIAVINIDPFALKDINPCDGILLGGTTASEEKTFVHTALPNQWFSIDRAACTGYLKTMGLITIPLPE
;
A
#
# COMPACT_ATOMS: atom_id res chain seq x y z
N MET A 1 17.11 1.80 -36.58
CA MET A 1 17.76 2.46 -35.42
C MET A 1 16.78 2.39 -34.28
N ALA A 2 17.01 1.46 -33.35
CA ALA A 2 16.20 1.35 -32.14
C ALA A 2 16.60 2.49 -31.21
N CYS A 3 15.65 3.37 -30.88
CA CYS A 3 15.82 4.24 -29.72
C CYS A 3 16.00 3.32 -28.52
N CYS A 4 17.17 3.41 -27.91
CA CYS A 4 17.45 2.81 -26.62
C CYS A 4 16.45 3.39 -25.61
N ASP A 5 15.47 2.58 -25.19
CA ASP A 5 14.60 2.85 -24.05
C ASP A 5 15.40 2.73 -22.74
N THR A 6 16.40 3.59 -22.57
CA THR A 6 16.99 3.89 -21.25
C THR A 6 16.16 5.00 -20.63
N MET A 7 14.90 4.72 -20.29
CA MET A 7 14.06 5.66 -19.53
C MET A 7 14.05 5.26 -18.06
N ASN A 8 14.40 6.24 -17.23
CA ASN A 8 14.19 6.32 -15.78
C ASN A 8 13.02 5.48 -15.27
N PRO A 9 13.11 4.88 -14.06
CA PRO A 9 11.98 4.18 -13.47
C PRO A 9 10.88 5.20 -13.17
N THR A 10 9.98 5.33 -14.14
CA THR A 10 8.82 6.20 -14.08
C THR A 10 7.77 5.47 -13.27
N ILE A 11 7.07 6.18 -12.40
CA ILE A 11 5.90 5.63 -11.71
C ILE A 11 4.91 5.18 -12.78
N GLN A 12 4.47 3.93 -12.70
CA GLN A 12 3.48 3.38 -13.62
C GLN A 12 2.19 3.05 -12.88
N VAL A 13 1.06 3.31 -13.53
CA VAL A 13 -0.27 3.07 -12.97
C VAL A 13 -1.09 2.21 -13.93
N ASN A 14 -1.91 1.32 -13.38
CA ASN A 14 -2.96 0.63 -14.11
C ASN A 14 -4.31 1.09 -13.56
N PRO A 15 -5.04 1.95 -14.29
CA PRO A 15 -6.30 2.54 -13.82
C PRO A 15 -7.38 1.50 -13.52
N ALA A 16 -7.57 0.50 -14.40
CA ALA A 16 -8.61 -0.51 -14.21
C ALA A 16 -8.34 -1.40 -12.99
N LEU A 17 -7.07 -1.66 -12.69
CA LEU A 17 -6.67 -2.48 -11.53
C LEU A 17 -6.50 -1.64 -10.25
N ARG A 18 -6.63 -0.31 -10.35
CA ARG A 18 -6.28 0.64 -9.29
C ARG A 18 -4.94 0.26 -8.63
N ALA A 19 -3.93 0.08 -9.48
CA ALA A 19 -2.62 -0.41 -9.09
C ALA A 19 -1.52 0.55 -9.54
N VAL A 20 -0.42 0.56 -8.80
CA VAL A 20 0.79 1.35 -9.08
C VAL A 20 2.02 0.48 -8.95
N ARG A 21 3.08 0.84 -9.68
CA ARG A 21 4.40 0.21 -9.53
C ARG A 21 5.53 1.20 -9.75
N PHE A 22 6.63 0.94 -9.05
CA PHE A 22 7.88 1.70 -9.15
C PHE A 22 8.95 0.72 -9.62
N GLY A 23 9.23 0.73 -10.93
CA GLY A 23 10.08 -0.28 -11.56
C GLY A 23 9.66 -1.71 -11.20
N ASN A 24 10.64 -2.51 -10.80
CA ASN A 24 10.42 -3.87 -10.29
C ASN A 24 10.49 -3.95 -8.75
N ALA A 25 10.71 -2.82 -8.06
CA ALA A 25 10.94 -2.83 -6.62
C ALA A 25 9.66 -2.73 -5.80
N VAL A 26 8.63 -2.05 -6.31
CA VAL A 26 7.38 -1.82 -5.55
C VAL A 26 6.20 -2.06 -6.44
N THR A 27 5.20 -2.79 -5.94
CA THR A 27 3.87 -2.86 -6.54
C THR A 27 2.85 -2.70 -5.44
N ALA A 28 1.86 -1.84 -5.66
CA ALA A 28 0.79 -1.60 -4.72
C ALA A 28 -0.55 -1.57 -5.44
N ALA A 29 -1.62 -1.99 -4.77
CA ALA A 29 -2.95 -2.04 -5.34
C ALA A 29 -4.01 -1.83 -4.27
N LEU A 30 -5.15 -1.29 -4.71
CA LEU A 30 -6.32 -1.10 -3.89
C LEU A 30 -7.54 -1.75 -4.56
N ILE A 31 -8.17 -2.69 -3.88
CA ILE A 31 -9.29 -3.48 -4.39
C ILE A 31 -10.47 -3.23 -3.46
N GLY A 32 -11.55 -2.64 -3.98
CA GLY A 32 -12.74 -2.37 -3.18
C GLY A 32 -13.53 -3.64 -2.82
N SER A 33 -14.16 -3.61 -1.65
CA SER A 33 -15.09 -4.65 -1.18
C SER A 33 -16.28 -4.86 -2.13
N TRP A 34 -16.91 -6.03 -2.02
CA TRP A 34 -18.07 -6.41 -2.85
C TRP A 34 -19.27 -5.45 -2.70
N ASP A 35 -19.59 -5.04 -1.47
CA ASP A 35 -20.78 -4.23 -1.16
C ASP A 35 -20.67 -2.77 -1.63
N LYS A 36 -19.45 -2.30 -1.95
CA LYS A 36 -19.21 -0.94 -2.47
C LYS A 36 -19.66 -0.74 -3.91
N ASN A 37 -20.06 -1.81 -4.59
CA ASN A 37 -20.68 -1.73 -5.92
C ASN A 37 -22.03 -0.98 -5.93
N ASN A 38 -22.65 -0.73 -4.77
CA ASN A 38 -23.85 0.11 -4.67
C ASN A 38 -23.53 1.61 -4.40
N GLY A 39 -22.25 1.98 -4.24
CA GLY A 39 -21.81 3.38 -4.09
C GLY A 39 -22.24 4.05 -2.79
N MET A 40 -22.58 3.27 -1.75
CA MET A 40 -23.04 3.79 -0.46
C MET A 40 -21.90 4.11 0.51
N PHE A 41 -20.73 3.50 0.34
CA PHE A 41 -19.58 3.62 1.24
C PHE A 41 -18.31 3.99 0.48
N GLY A 42 -17.40 4.71 1.14
CA GLY A 42 -16.06 4.98 0.62
C GLY A 42 -15.10 3.82 0.90
N ASN A 43 -13.92 3.82 0.27
CA ASN A 43 -12.87 2.85 0.58
C ASN A 43 -12.02 3.37 1.75
N GLY A 44 -11.94 2.57 2.81
CA GLY A 44 -11.31 2.90 4.08
C GLY A 44 -9.79 2.81 4.05
N ASP A 45 -9.27 2.00 3.15
CA ASP A 45 -7.84 1.74 3.02
C ASP A 45 -7.13 2.84 2.25
N CYS A 46 -5.97 3.27 2.75
CA CYS A 46 -5.07 4.18 2.06
C CYS A 46 -3.63 3.66 2.10
N LEU A 47 -2.91 3.91 1.02
CA LEU A 47 -1.54 3.50 0.77
C LEU A 47 -0.67 4.74 0.56
N LEU A 48 0.51 4.77 1.19
CA LEU A 48 1.59 5.73 0.95
C LEU A 48 2.79 4.97 0.40
N VAL A 49 3.28 5.40 -0.76
CA VAL A 49 4.53 4.91 -1.35
C VAL A 49 5.45 6.10 -1.62
N ASP A 50 6.52 6.21 -0.86
CA ASP A 50 7.55 7.24 -1.00
C ASP A 50 8.93 6.57 -1.14
N VAL A 51 9.35 6.39 -2.40
CA VAL A 51 10.64 5.75 -2.71
C VAL A 51 11.84 6.64 -2.39
N ARG A 52 11.66 7.97 -2.33
CA ARG A 52 12.72 8.94 -2.01
C ARG A 52 13.15 8.78 -0.56
N HIS A 53 12.18 8.84 0.35
CA HIS A 53 12.43 8.66 1.78
C HIS A 53 12.49 7.18 2.19
N ARG A 54 12.19 6.28 1.24
CA ARG A 54 12.04 4.83 1.44
C ARG A 54 11.04 4.52 2.54
N VAL A 55 9.95 5.28 2.55
CA VAL A 55 8.84 5.16 3.47
C VAL A 55 7.65 4.56 2.74
N PHE A 56 7.08 3.51 3.32
CA PHE A 56 5.91 2.82 2.79
C PHE A 56 4.95 2.60 3.95
N ALA A 57 3.69 2.95 3.75
CA ALA A 57 2.70 2.82 4.81
C ALA A 57 1.32 2.47 4.27
N LEU A 58 0.56 1.81 5.10
CA LEU A 58 -0.83 1.45 4.88
C LEU A 58 -1.62 1.84 6.13
N SER A 59 -2.80 2.38 5.93
CA SER A 59 -3.75 2.68 6.99
C SER A 59 -5.14 2.30 6.53
N ASP A 60 -5.87 1.61 7.39
CA ASP A 60 -7.25 1.20 7.18
C ASP A 60 -8.15 1.93 8.18
N ALA A 61 -9.17 2.59 7.65
CA ALA A 61 -10.17 3.31 8.43
C ALA A 61 -11.56 2.72 8.22
N SER A 62 -12.35 2.70 9.29
CA SER A 62 -13.74 2.23 9.19
C SER A 62 -14.56 3.00 8.15
N GLU A 63 -15.58 2.35 7.58
CA GLU A 63 -16.52 2.93 6.60
C GLU A 63 -17.24 4.20 7.08
N ARG A 64 -17.30 4.45 8.39
CA ARG A 64 -17.88 5.68 8.96
C ARG A 64 -16.98 6.90 8.76
N SER A 65 -15.69 6.70 8.51
CA SER A 65 -14.71 7.76 8.29
C SER A 65 -13.59 7.31 7.34
N PRO A 66 -13.90 6.95 6.08
CA PRO A 66 -12.92 6.37 5.16
C PRO A 66 -11.76 7.34 4.82
N GLN A 67 -11.97 8.64 5.02
CA GLN A 67 -10.93 9.66 4.85
C GLN A 67 -9.92 9.71 6.01
N ALA A 68 -10.15 9.01 7.13
CA ALA A 68 -9.27 9.06 8.29
C ALA A 68 -7.87 8.51 7.96
N SER A 69 -7.78 7.43 7.20
CA SER A 69 -6.54 6.83 6.71
C SER A 69 -5.79 7.77 5.75
N ARG A 70 -6.50 8.33 4.75
CA ARG A 70 -5.93 9.31 3.81
C ARG A 70 -5.37 10.54 4.54
N ARG A 71 -6.12 11.11 5.48
CA ARG A 71 -5.65 12.29 6.24
C ARG A 71 -4.38 11.99 7.04
N LEU A 72 -4.32 10.82 7.70
CA LEU A 72 -3.14 10.39 8.42
C LEU A 72 -1.93 10.30 7.47
N LEU A 73 -2.07 9.58 6.35
CA LEU A 73 -0.96 9.37 5.43
C LEU A 73 -0.56 10.66 4.69
N GLN A 74 -1.50 11.56 4.42
CA GLN A 74 -1.22 12.92 3.93
C GLN A 74 -0.42 13.75 4.94
N ALA A 75 -0.78 13.69 6.23
CA ALA A 75 -0.05 14.39 7.27
C ALA A 75 1.38 13.84 7.44
N ILE A 76 1.57 12.53 7.30
CA ILE A 76 2.91 11.91 7.27
C ILE A 76 3.70 12.42 6.06
N ALA A 77 3.13 12.36 4.86
CA ALA A 77 3.77 12.82 3.64
C ALA A 77 4.20 14.28 3.71
N ALA A 78 3.31 15.17 4.17
CA ALA A 78 3.61 16.57 4.37
C ALA A 78 4.67 16.79 5.47
N GLY A 79 4.59 16.01 6.56
CA GLY A 79 5.55 16.08 7.67
C GLY A 79 6.96 15.64 7.28
N MET A 80 7.11 14.71 6.34
CA MET A 80 8.44 14.30 5.84
C MET A 80 9.22 15.44 5.17
N CYS A 81 8.53 16.48 4.68
CA CYS A 81 9.19 17.68 4.14
C CYS A 81 9.85 18.54 5.21
N THR A 82 9.48 18.40 6.49
CA THR A 82 9.91 19.28 7.58
C THR A 82 10.60 18.56 8.72
N ALA A 83 10.33 17.27 8.92
CA ALA A 83 10.90 16.45 9.97
C ALA A 83 11.26 15.05 9.45
N PRO A 84 12.36 14.45 9.93
CA PRO A 84 12.71 13.09 9.58
C PRO A 84 11.70 12.08 10.15
N TRP A 85 11.84 10.84 9.70
CA TRP A 85 11.22 9.70 10.33
C TRP A 85 12.02 9.30 11.59
N PRO A 86 11.37 9.01 12.74
CA PRO A 86 9.93 8.85 12.95
C PRO A 86 9.18 10.09 13.47
N GLU A 87 9.81 11.26 13.54
CA GLU A 87 9.22 12.47 14.11
C GLU A 87 7.98 12.93 13.33
N CYS A 88 8.03 12.88 11.99
CA CYS A 88 6.87 13.19 11.14
C CYS A 88 5.69 12.24 11.37
N LEU A 89 5.95 10.94 11.55
CA LEU A 89 4.93 9.96 11.91
C LEU A 89 4.31 10.29 13.26
N HIS A 90 5.14 10.57 14.27
CA HIS A 90 4.65 10.89 15.61
C HIS A 90 3.75 12.13 15.60
N SER A 91 4.15 13.18 14.88
CA SER A 91 3.34 14.41 14.72
C SER A 91 2.00 14.12 14.05
N ALA A 92 2.02 13.40 12.92
CA ALA A 92 0.80 13.01 12.21
C ALA A 92 -0.13 12.16 13.10
N TRP A 93 0.43 11.17 13.80
CA TRP A 93 -0.30 10.30 14.72
C TRP A 93 -1.03 11.08 15.83
N CYS A 94 -0.31 11.99 16.49
CA CYS A 94 -0.83 12.78 17.60
C CYS A 94 -1.88 13.81 17.15
N SER A 95 -1.85 14.22 15.88
CA SER A 95 -2.83 15.16 15.32
C SER A 95 -4.14 14.49 14.85
N GLN A 96 -4.19 13.16 14.77
CA GLN A 96 -5.38 12.44 14.33
C GLN A 96 -6.53 12.65 15.33
N PRO A 97 -7.70 13.15 14.90
CA PRO A 97 -8.84 13.34 15.79
C PRO A 97 -9.31 12.04 16.43
N TYR A 98 -9.76 12.10 17.69
CA TYR A 98 -10.15 10.90 18.43
C TYR A 98 -11.23 10.04 17.74
N VAL A 99 -12.15 10.69 17.04
CA VAL A 99 -13.26 10.03 16.33
C VAL A 99 -12.84 9.38 15.00
N GLN A 100 -11.65 9.70 14.49
CA GLN A 100 -11.12 9.23 13.21
C GLN A 100 -10.16 8.05 13.43
N LYS A 101 -10.71 6.96 13.97
CA LYS A 101 -9.97 5.70 14.23
C LYS A 101 -9.47 5.09 12.92
N ALA A 102 -8.19 4.74 12.87
CA ALA A 102 -7.60 3.96 11.80
C ALA A 102 -6.51 3.02 12.32
N THR A 103 -6.24 1.93 11.61
CA THR A 103 -5.03 1.12 11.76
C THR A 103 -3.84 1.87 11.15
N PHE A 104 -2.64 1.37 11.41
CA PHE A 104 -1.45 1.81 10.72
C PHE A 104 -0.41 0.69 10.69
N VAL A 105 0.15 0.41 9.54
CA VAL A 105 1.45 -0.26 9.41
C VAL A 105 2.34 0.56 8.49
N GLY A 106 3.57 0.80 8.91
CA GLY A 106 4.50 1.62 8.14
C GLY A 106 5.94 1.22 8.38
N ILE A 107 6.77 1.40 7.37
CA ILE A 107 8.20 1.13 7.40
C ILE A 107 8.99 2.30 6.85
N GLN A 108 10.18 2.50 7.41
CA GLN A 108 11.28 3.17 6.74
C GLN A 108 12.39 2.16 6.48
N LEU A 109 12.92 2.10 5.26
CA LEU A 109 14.05 1.24 4.92
C LEU A 109 15.38 1.99 5.04
N GLN A 110 16.24 1.50 5.92
CA GLN A 110 17.59 2.01 6.13
C GLN A 110 18.57 1.02 5.51
N MET A 111 19.15 1.35 4.34
CA MET A 111 20.00 0.40 3.60
C MET A 111 21.49 0.47 3.95
N ASN A 112 21.93 1.52 4.63
CA ASN A 112 23.32 1.76 4.99
C ASN A 112 23.42 2.16 6.48
N PRO A 113 24.46 1.72 7.22
CA PRO A 113 25.50 0.77 6.81
C PRO A 113 25.05 -0.70 6.84
N ARG A 114 23.92 -1.00 7.49
CA ARG A 114 23.32 -2.34 7.55
C ARG A 114 21.87 -2.24 7.13
N PRO A 115 21.42 -3.00 6.11
CA PRO A 115 20.03 -3.02 5.71
C PRO A 115 19.09 -3.45 6.84
N GLU A 116 18.13 -2.59 7.17
CA GLU A 116 17.06 -2.87 8.14
C GLU A 116 15.77 -2.13 7.79
N ALA A 117 14.64 -2.69 8.23
CA ALA A 117 13.34 -2.06 8.22
C ALA A 117 13.02 -1.52 9.62
N VAL A 118 12.68 -0.23 9.72
CA VAL A 118 12.18 0.40 10.94
C VAL A 118 10.65 0.38 10.88
N VAL A 119 10.04 -0.56 11.58
CA VAL A 119 8.62 -0.90 11.52
C VAL A 119 7.84 -0.19 12.63
N PHE A 120 6.71 0.41 12.25
CA PHE A 120 5.68 0.90 13.15
C PHE A 120 4.36 0.20 12.82
N SER A 121 3.62 -0.21 13.84
CA SER A 121 2.37 -0.93 13.65
C SER A 121 1.36 -0.67 14.77
N GLY A 122 0.09 -0.56 14.41
CA GLY A 122 -1.02 -0.34 15.32
C GLY A 122 -2.34 -0.78 14.70
N GLY A 123 -3.15 -1.54 15.45
CA GLY A 123 -4.34 -2.20 14.91
C GLY A 123 -4.04 -3.61 14.38
N ASP A 124 -4.75 -4.01 13.34
CA ASP A 124 -4.82 -5.36 12.76
C ASP A 124 -4.36 -5.45 11.30
N SER A 125 -4.03 -4.33 10.64
CA SER A 125 -3.32 -4.38 9.37
C SER A 125 -1.99 -5.12 9.50
N THR A 126 -1.63 -5.85 8.46
CA THR A 126 -0.52 -6.80 8.46
C THR A 126 0.71 -6.23 7.74
N LEU A 127 1.86 -6.50 8.32
CA LEU A 127 3.18 -6.31 7.76
C LEU A 127 3.96 -7.60 7.93
N LEU A 128 4.38 -8.18 6.80
CA LEU A 128 5.25 -9.35 6.75
C LEU A 128 6.59 -8.97 6.14
N ILE A 129 7.66 -9.45 6.75
CA ILE A 129 8.97 -9.56 6.09
C ILE A 129 9.23 -11.05 5.94
N PHE A 130 9.53 -11.50 4.73
CA PHE A 130 9.70 -12.90 4.42
C PHE A 130 10.89 -13.12 3.49
N ASP A 131 11.44 -14.33 3.52
CA ASP A 131 12.44 -14.79 2.57
C ASP A 131 11.72 -15.10 1.25
N GLY A 132 11.97 -14.30 0.22
CA GLY A 132 11.29 -14.40 -1.07
C GLY A 132 11.53 -15.74 -1.78
N ARG A 133 12.69 -16.37 -1.56
CA ARG A 133 13.03 -17.66 -2.18
C ARG A 133 12.21 -18.81 -1.60
N THR A 134 12.04 -18.83 -0.29
CA THR A 134 11.41 -19.94 0.45
C THR A 134 9.95 -19.66 0.81
N GLY A 135 9.56 -18.39 0.90
CA GLY A 135 8.29 -17.93 1.47
C GLY A 135 8.27 -17.96 3.00
N LYS A 136 9.41 -18.20 3.66
CA LYS A 136 9.48 -18.25 5.12
C LYS A 136 9.29 -16.84 5.70
N ILE A 137 8.30 -16.69 6.58
CA ILE A 137 8.10 -15.44 7.33
C ILE A 137 9.28 -15.24 8.29
N LEU A 138 9.96 -14.11 8.15
CA LEU A 138 11.08 -13.67 8.99
C LEU A 138 10.59 -12.74 10.10
N TYR A 139 9.55 -11.96 9.82
CA TYR A 139 8.89 -11.08 10.78
C TYR A 139 7.41 -10.88 10.40
N ARG A 140 6.56 -10.78 11.42
CA ARG A 140 5.15 -10.36 11.33
C ARG A 140 4.87 -9.41 12.48
N ASN A 141 4.25 -8.27 12.21
CA ASN A 141 3.81 -7.38 13.28
C ASN A 141 2.69 -8.04 14.12
N PRO A 142 2.62 -7.76 15.43
CA PRO A 142 1.51 -8.23 16.25
C PRO A 142 0.25 -7.40 15.97
N VAL A 143 -0.90 -8.07 15.92
CA VAL A 143 -2.20 -7.41 16.05
C VAL A 143 -2.32 -6.83 17.47
N ASN A 144 -2.80 -5.59 17.57
CA ASN A 144 -2.90 -4.89 18.84
C ASN A 144 -3.99 -3.80 18.82
N MET A 145 -4.29 -3.21 19.97
CA MET A 145 -5.32 -2.18 20.10
C MET A 145 -4.78 -0.74 19.92
N HIS A 146 -3.57 -0.56 19.39
CA HIS A 146 -2.95 0.75 19.18
C HIS A 146 -3.46 1.43 17.92
N PHE A 147 -4.74 1.79 17.89
CA PHE A 147 -5.31 2.50 16.76
C PHE A 147 -4.92 3.99 16.78
N VAL A 148 -4.64 4.54 15.60
CA VAL A 148 -4.46 5.98 15.42
C VAL A 148 -5.79 6.67 15.74
N GLY A 149 -5.73 7.83 16.39
CA GLY A 149 -6.92 8.50 16.93
C GLY A 149 -7.47 7.82 18.21
N ARG A 150 -6.84 6.76 18.75
CA ARG A 150 -7.18 6.23 20.09
C ARG A 150 -6.01 6.30 21.06
N MET A 151 -4.80 6.38 20.54
CA MET A 151 -3.56 6.51 21.29
C MET A 151 -3.06 7.95 21.25
N SER A 152 -2.52 8.44 22.36
CA SER A 152 -1.92 9.79 22.46
C SER A 152 -0.51 9.89 21.86
N ALA A 153 0.08 8.76 21.47
CA ALA A 153 1.41 8.68 20.89
C ALA A 153 1.51 7.48 19.95
N ALA A 154 2.39 7.59 18.94
CA ALA A 154 2.79 6.47 18.10
C ALA A 154 3.53 5.40 18.94
N PRO A 155 3.36 4.11 18.63
CA PRO A 155 4.08 3.03 19.30
C PRO A 155 5.59 3.09 19.00
N SER A 156 6.39 2.46 19.86
CA SER A 156 7.84 2.35 19.61
C SER A 156 8.15 1.53 18.35
N PRO A 157 9.19 1.90 17.59
CA PRO A 157 9.58 1.13 16.41
C PRO A 157 10.14 -0.24 16.77
N VAL A 158 9.94 -1.19 15.87
CA VAL A 158 10.68 -2.46 15.82
C VAL A 158 11.66 -2.41 14.66
N ARG A 159 12.94 -2.71 14.92
CA ARG A 159 13.97 -2.79 13.87
C ARG A 159 14.15 -4.24 13.45
N VAL A 160 14.04 -4.50 12.15
CA VAL A 160 14.16 -5.85 11.59
C VAL A 160 15.30 -5.87 10.57
N PRO A 161 16.36 -6.67 10.78
CA PRO A 161 17.44 -6.82 9.80
C PRO A 161 16.92 -7.35 8.46
N LEU A 162 17.47 -6.84 7.36
CA LEU A 162 17.12 -7.27 6.01
C LEU A 162 18.30 -7.98 5.35
N THR A 163 17.97 -8.99 4.55
CA THR A 163 18.90 -9.73 3.67
C THR A 163 18.48 -9.51 2.21
N PRO A 164 19.37 -9.73 1.22
CA PRO A 164 19.00 -9.58 -0.21
C PRO A 164 17.75 -10.37 -0.64
N GLU A 165 17.46 -11.48 0.03
CA GLU A 165 16.28 -12.31 -0.22
C GLU A 165 15.01 -11.81 0.48
N SER A 166 15.11 -10.75 1.29
CA SER A 166 13.95 -10.21 2.01
C SER A 166 12.96 -9.59 1.03
N ARG A 167 11.69 -9.88 1.25
CA ARG A 167 10.54 -9.23 0.62
C ARG A 167 9.62 -8.73 1.71
N ILE A 168 8.91 -7.65 1.43
CA ILE A 168 8.05 -7.00 2.42
C ILE A 168 6.65 -6.85 1.84
N LEU A 169 5.66 -7.28 2.61
CA LEU A 169 4.24 -7.11 2.31
C LEU A 169 3.60 -6.26 3.40
N LEU A 170 2.95 -5.16 3.01
CA LEU A 170 1.97 -4.47 3.85
C LEU A 170 0.59 -4.78 3.28
N ALA A 171 -0.37 -5.09 4.13
CA ALA A 171 -1.74 -5.41 3.72
C ALA A 171 -2.77 -4.96 4.76
N SER A 172 -3.96 -4.55 4.30
CA SER A 172 -5.14 -4.45 5.18
C SER A 172 -5.62 -5.85 5.58
N ASP A 173 -6.50 -5.92 6.57
CA ASP A 173 -7.06 -7.17 7.05
C ASP A 173 -7.94 -7.87 6.01
N GLY A 174 -8.53 -7.14 5.05
CA GLY A 174 -9.26 -7.72 3.91
C GLY A 174 -8.43 -8.70 3.06
N LEU A 175 -7.08 -8.60 3.05
CA LEU A 175 -6.25 -9.65 2.43
C LEU A 175 -6.32 -10.96 3.22
N THR A 176 -6.43 -10.88 4.56
CA THR A 176 -6.53 -12.05 5.43
C THR A 176 -7.81 -12.83 5.15
N ASP A 177 -8.93 -12.15 4.90
CA ASP A 177 -10.19 -12.77 4.48
C ASP A 177 -10.02 -13.65 3.22
N VAL A 178 -9.21 -13.19 2.28
CA VAL A 178 -8.90 -13.91 1.03
C VAL A 178 -7.96 -15.10 1.28
N LEU A 179 -6.95 -14.92 2.14
CA LEU A 179 -5.94 -15.96 2.40
C LEU A 179 -6.47 -17.10 3.29
N ASP A 180 -7.31 -16.79 4.29
CA ASP A 180 -7.85 -17.78 5.23
C ASP A 180 -8.84 -18.76 4.57
N ARG A 181 -9.41 -18.39 3.42
CA ARG A 181 -10.35 -19.20 2.62
C ARG A 181 -9.69 -20.10 1.59
N ASN A 182 -8.39 -19.91 1.31
CA ASN A 182 -7.65 -20.81 0.44
C ASN A 182 -7.23 -22.04 1.27
N ASP A 183 -8.13 -23.04 1.34
CA ASP A 183 -7.92 -24.34 2.01
C ASP A 183 -6.68 -25.11 1.50
N ASP A 184 -6.11 -24.71 0.34
CA ASP A 184 -4.85 -25.23 -0.22
C ASP A 184 -3.59 -24.73 0.51
N GLY A 185 -3.73 -23.95 1.59
CA GLY A 185 -2.91 -24.11 2.78
C GLY A 185 -1.44 -23.69 2.72
N HIS A 186 -0.99 -22.84 1.80
CA HIS A 186 0.42 -22.41 1.80
C HIS A 186 0.62 -20.90 1.66
N PRO A 187 0.57 -20.14 2.78
CA PRO A 187 1.15 -18.79 2.86
C PRO A 187 2.55 -18.73 2.21
N PRO A 188 3.44 -19.75 2.34
CA PRO A 188 4.71 -19.74 1.64
C PRO A 188 4.62 -19.75 0.11
N GLN A 189 3.62 -20.37 -0.51
CA GLN A 189 3.48 -20.39 -1.98
C GLN A 189 3.01 -19.05 -2.52
N PHE A 190 2.01 -18.45 -1.87
CA PHE A 190 1.58 -17.07 -2.15
C PHE A 190 2.74 -16.10 -1.98
N LEU A 191 3.46 -16.16 -0.86
CA LEU A 191 4.62 -15.32 -0.60
C LEU A 191 5.75 -15.54 -1.62
N ARG A 192 6.00 -16.79 -2.05
CA ARG A 192 6.96 -17.05 -3.15
C ARG A 192 6.53 -16.41 -4.47
N SER A 193 5.23 -16.38 -4.76
CA SER A 193 4.72 -15.73 -5.99
C SER A 193 4.98 -14.22 -6.03
N MET A 194 5.13 -13.59 -4.86
CA MET A 194 5.44 -12.16 -4.73
C MET A 194 6.85 -11.77 -5.20
N ASN A 195 7.73 -12.73 -5.46
CA ASN A 195 9.01 -12.47 -6.15
C ASN A 195 8.84 -11.95 -7.58
N HIS A 196 7.67 -12.15 -8.18
CA HIS A 196 7.33 -11.62 -9.49
C HIS A 196 6.24 -10.57 -9.32
N PRO A 197 6.57 -9.27 -9.31
CA PRO A 197 5.64 -8.18 -8.96
C PRO A 197 4.35 -8.15 -9.77
N GLN A 198 4.34 -8.73 -10.98
CA GLN A 198 3.16 -8.81 -11.83
C GLN A 198 2.33 -10.09 -11.63
N SER A 199 2.97 -11.20 -11.23
CA SER A 199 2.31 -12.49 -11.11
C SER A 199 1.42 -12.57 -9.87
N TRP A 200 1.88 -12.02 -8.74
CA TRP A 200 1.10 -12.08 -7.49
C TRP A 200 -0.16 -11.20 -7.54
N LEU A 201 -0.10 -10.03 -8.19
CA LEU A 201 -1.27 -9.15 -8.31
C LEU A 201 -2.33 -9.78 -9.21
N ALA A 202 -1.93 -10.37 -10.34
CA ALA A 202 -2.84 -11.12 -11.20
C ALA A 202 -3.49 -12.28 -10.44
N TRP A 203 -2.70 -13.05 -9.69
CA TRP A 203 -3.20 -14.12 -8.83
C TRP A 203 -4.20 -13.60 -7.78
N LEU A 204 -3.88 -12.52 -7.06
CA LEU A 204 -4.77 -11.93 -6.05
C LEU A 204 -6.10 -11.47 -6.67
N LEU A 205 -6.05 -10.86 -7.85
CA LEU A 205 -7.25 -10.43 -8.57
C LEU A 205 -8.10 -11.61 -9.03
N ASP A 206 -7.49 -12.69 -9.49
CA ASP A 206 -8.20 -13.92 -9.87
C ASP A 206 -8.83 -14.59 -8.65
N GLU A 207 -8.14 -14.58 -7.51
CA GLU A 207 -8.65 -15.10 -6.25
C GLU A 207 -9.86 -14.28 -5.75
N VAL A 208 -9.75 -12.95 -5.75
CA VAL A 208 -10.87 -12.07 -5.43
C VAL A 208 -12.05 -12.31 -6.38
N ARG A 209 -11.81 -12.49 -7.69
CA ARG A 209 -12.87 -12.84 -8.65
C ARG A 209 -13.52 -14.18 -8.33
N ARG A 210 -12.73 -15.19 -7.97
CA ARG A 210 -13.24 -16.51 -7.57
C ARG A 210 -14.16 -16.40 -6.35
N LEU A 211 -13.72 -15.69 -5.30
CA LEU A 211 -14.52 -15.45 -4.11
C LEU A 211 -15.82 -14.68 -4.41
N ARG A 212 -15.78 -13.74 -5.36
CA ARG A 212 -16.99 -13.05 -5.85
C ARG A 212 -17.98 -14.00 -6.52
N HIS A 213 -17.50 -14.96 -7.32
CA HIS A 213 -18.38 -15.99 -7.91
C HIS A 213 -19.03 -16.87 -6.83
N GLU A 214 -18.40 -17.02 -5.68
CA GLU A 214 -18.92 -17.76 -4.51
C GLU A 214 -19.78 -16.90 -3.56
N ALA A 215 -20.10 -15.66 -3.96
CA ALA A 215 -20.86 -14.69 -3.16
C ALA A 215 -20.25 -14.44 -1.77
N PHE A 216 -18.92 -14.55 -1.64
CA PHE A 216 -18.21 -14.25 -0.41
C PHE A 216 -17.96 -12.74 -0.28
N LEU A 217 -18.25 -12.20 0.90
CA LEU A 217 -17.97 -10.82 1.25
C LEU A 217 -16.55 -10.73 1.81
N HIS A 218 -15.71 -9.93 1.17
CA HIS A 218 -14.38 -9.53 1.65
C HIS A 218 -14.41 -8.03 1.93
N ASP A 219 -13.62 -7.56 2.90
CA ASP A 219 -13.43 -6.12 3.11
C ASP A 219 -12.55 -5.50 2.00
N ASP A 220 -12.32 -4.19 2.05
CA ASP A 220 -11.33 -3.53 1.20
C ASP A 220 -9.96 -4.20 1.33
N ILE A 221 -9.26 -4.31 0.21
CA ILE A 221 -7.92 -4.90 0.17
C ILE A 221 -6.96 -3.85 -0.35
N ALA A 222 -6.09 -3.39 0.53
CA ALA A 222 -4.93 -2.60 0.17
C ALA A 222 -3.67 -3.40 0.41
N VAL A 223 -2.76 -3.34 -0.54
CA VAL A 223 -1.53 -4.15 -0.54
C VAL A 223 -0.36 -3.35 -1.08
N ILE A 224 0.81 -3.49 -0.45
CA ILE A 224 2.11 -3.02 -0.95
C ILE A 224 3.09 -4.18 -0.85
N ASN A 225 3.65 -4.60 -1.99
CA ASN A 225 4.75 -5.55 -2.06
C ASN A 225 6.04 -4.81 -2.43
N ILE A 226 7.12 -5.09 -1.71
CA ILE A 226 8.40 -4.37 -1.81
C ILE A 226 9.56 -5.37 -1.88
N ASP A 227 10.41 -5.19 -2.89
CA ASP A 227 11.80 -5.66 -2.92
C ASP A 227 12.72 -4.51 -2.46
N PRO A 228 13.20 -4.53 -1.21
CA PRO A 228 13.99 -3.45 -0.65
C PRO A 228 15.35 -3.27 -1.34
N PHE A 229 15.88 -4.32 -1.98
CA PHE A 229 17.19 -4.29 -2.64
C PHE A 229 17.11 -3.86 -4.10
N ALA A 230 15.95 -3.98 -4.74
CA ALA A 230 15.68 -3.41 -6.07
C ALA A 230 15.44 -1.89 -6.03
N LEU A 231 15.18 -1.29 -4.86
CA LEU A 231 15.01 0.16 -4.72
C LEU A 231 16.26 0.98 -5.07
N LYS A 232 17.45 0.38 -4.99
CA LYS A 232 18.72 1.07 -5.36
C LYS A 232 18.77 1.46 -6.83
N ASP A 233 18.03 0.74 -7.67
CA ASP A 233 17.96 0.94 -9.11
C ASP A 233 16.84 1.95 -9.48
N ILE A 234 16.20 2.55 -8.47
CA ILE A 234 15.13 3.53 -8.62
C ILE A 234 15.66 4.94 -8.39
N ASN A 235 15.56 5.78 -9.43
CA ASN A 235 15.80 7.20 -9.31
C ASN A 235 14.73 7.86 -8.44
N PRO A 236 15.09 8.81 -7.56
CA PRO A 236 14.13 9.56 -6.77
C PRO A 236 13.05 10.18 -7.67
N CYS A 237 11.79 10.00 -7.29
CA CYS A 237 10.62 10.53 -7.98
C CYS A 237 9.58 10.94 -6.94
N ASP A 238 8.46 11.49 -7.42
CA ASP A 238 7.30 11.78 -6.58
C ASP A 238 6.86 10.54 -5.78
N GLY A 239 6.34 10.78 -4.59
CA GLY A 239 5.58 9.77 -3.85
C GLY A 239 4.15 9.69 -4.38
N ILE A 240 3.40 8.69 -3.93
CA ILE A 240 1.95 8.61 -4.20
C ILE A 240 1.19 8.30 -2.92
N LEU A 241 -0.03 8.80 -2.86
CA LEU A 241 -1.08 8.32 -1.97
C LEU A 241 -2.21 7.76 -2.82
N LEU A 242 -2.72 6.59 -2.44
CA LEU A 242 -3.80 5.90 -3.13
C LEU A 242 -4.83 5.40 -2.12
N GLY A 243 -6.12 5.67 -2.34
CA GLY A 243 -7.19 5.21 -1.44
C GLY A 243 -7.59 6.22 -0.37
N GLY A 244 -8.35 5.78 0.62
CA GLY A 244 -9.07 6.60 1.59
C GLY A 244 -10.01 7.53 0.83
N THR A 245 -10.93 6.94 0.08
CA THR A 245 -11.83 7.62 -0.86
C THR A 245 -13.23 7.77 -0.27
N THR A 246 -14.00 8.71 -0.80
CA THR A 246 -15.40 8.91 -0.49
C THR A 246 -16.29 7.96 -1.29
N ALA A 247 -17.54 7.78 -0.84
CA ALA A 247 -18.53 7.00 -1.58
C ALA A 247 -18.76 7.52 -3.02
N SER A 248 -18.67 8.83 -3.23
CA SER A 248 -18.79 9.45 -4.56
C SER A 248 -17.60 9.12 -5.47
N GLU A 249 -16.38 9.14 -4.93
CA GLU A 249 -15.18 8.71 -5.65
C GLU A 249 -15.24 7.22 -6.01
N GLU A 250 -15.63 6.36 -5.08
CA GLU A 250 -15.82 4.92 -5.34
C GLU A 250 -16.89 4.66 -6.40
N LYS A 251 -18.04 5.33 -6.30
CA LYS A 251 -19.09 5.25 -7.31
C LYS A 251 -18.57 5.68 -8.67
N THR A 252 -17.80 6.78 -8.73
CA THR A 252 -17.20 7.26 -9.97
C THR A 252 -16.25 6.22 -10.55
N PHE A 253 -15.38 5.62 -9.73
CA PHE A 253 -14.46 4.58 -10.18
C PHE A 253 -15.18 3.36 -10.76
N VAL A 254 -16.17 2.82 -10.04
CA VAL A 254 -16.91 1.61 -10.45
C VAL A 254 -17.65 1.82 -11.77
N HIS A 255 -18.18 3.02 -12.02
CA HIS A 255 -18.96 3.32 -13.23
C HIS A 255 -18.11 3.85 -14.39
N THR A 256 -16.82 4.10 -14.18
CA THR A 256 -15.92 4.57 -15.24
C THR A 256 -15.26 3.39 -15.94
N ALA A 257 -15.45 3.27 -17.25
CA ALA A 257 -14.70 2.32 -18.05
C ALA A 257 -13.22 2.74 -18.14
N LEU A 258 -12.38 2.14 -17.31
CA LEU A 258 -10.95 2.42 -17.25
C LEU A 258 -10.15 1.40 -18.06
N PRO A 259 -9.08 1.83 -18.75
CA PRO A 259 -8.23 0.93 -19.54
C PRO A 259 -7.39 0.02 -18.64
N ASN A 260 -7.40 -1.28 -18.93
CA ASN A 260 -6.55 -2.27 -18.26
C ASN A 260 -5.18 -2.37 -18.94
N GLN A 261 -4.38 -1.31 -18.80
CA GLN A 261 -2.99 -1.29 -19.25
C GLN A 261 -2.16 -0.38 -18.35
N TRP A 262 -0.84 -0.58 -18.37
CA TRP A 262 0.08 0.26 -17.61
C TRP A 262 0.40 1.55 -18.36
N PHE A 263 0.27 2.69 -17.68
CA PHE A 263 0.62 4.02 -18.16
C PHE A 263 1.73 4.60 -17.30
N SER A 264 2.58 5.48 -17.86
CA SER A 264 3.36 6.39 -17.01
C SER A 264 2.41 7.31 -16.23
N ILE A 265 2.85 7.77 -15.07
CA ILE A 265 2.04 8.65 -14.22
C ILE A 265 1.68 9.96 -14.93
N ASP A 266 2.60 10.54 -15.71
CA ASP A 266 2.35 11.77 -16.48
C ASP A 266 1.24 11.56 -17.50
N ARG A 267 1.27 10.44 -18.23
CA ARG A 267 0.23 10.11 -19.21
C ARG A 267 -1.12 9.88 -18.53
N ALA A 268 -1.13 9.24 -17.37
CA ALA A 268 -2.36 9.03 -16.59
C ALA A 268 -2.90 10.32 -15.95
N ALA A 269 -2.03 11.29 -15.66
CA ALA A 269 -2.44 12.62 -15.20
C ALA A 269 -3.18 13.38 -16.31
N CYS A 270 -2.66 13.36 -17.55
CA CYS A 270 -3.28 14.03 -18.70
C CYS A 270 -4.68 13.49 -19.06
N THR A 271 -4.98 12.24 -18.71
CA THR A 271 -6.28 11.60 -19.00
C THR A 271 -7.29 11.73 -17.85
N GLY A 272 -6.88 12.25 -16.69
CA GLY A 272 -7.70 12.31 -15.49
C GLY A 272 -7.83 10.98 -14.73
N TYR A 273 -7.09 9.94 -15.12
CA TYR A 273 -7.19 8.61 -14.50
C TYR A 273 -6.78 8.62 -13.03
N LEU A 274 -5.77 9.41 -12.66
CA LEU A 274 -5.30 9.48 -11.27
C LEU A 274 -6.43 9.89 -10.32
N LYS A 275 -7.22 10.90 -10.71
CA LYS A 275 -8.37 11.35 -9.94
C LYS A 275 -9.41 10.24 -9.78
N THR A 276 -9.74 9.54 -10.86
CA THR A 276 -10.70 8.43 -10.82
C THR A 276 -10.22 7.27 -9.94
N MET A 277 -8.91 7.01 -9.91
CA MET A 277 -8.30 6.00 -9.03
C MET A 277 -8.30 6.40 -7.55
N GLY A 278 -8.57 7.67 -7.21
CA GLY A 278 -8.33 8.20 -5.86
C GLY A 278 -6.84 8.28 -5.53
N LEU A 279 -6.02 8.61 -6.53
CA LEU A 279 -4.57 8.74 -6.43
C LEU A 279 -4.15 10.20 -6.46
N ILE A 280 -3.25 10.60 -5.54
CA ILE A 280 -2.54 11.88 -5.59
C ILE A 280 -1.03 11.66 -5.59
N THR A 281 -0.29 12.54 -6.27
CA THR A 281 1.17 12.57 -6.22
C THR A 281 1.64 13.45 -5.06
N ILE A 282 2.77 13.07 -4.47
CA ILE A 282 3.49 13.85 -3.47
C ILE A 282 4.74 14.38 -4.19
N PRO A 283 4.76 15.66 -4.57
CA PRO A 283 5.84 16.19 -5.39
C PRO A 283 7.17 16.18 -4.64
N LEU A 284 8.26 16.03 -5.39
CA LEU A 284 9.59 16.36 -4.89
C LEU A 284 9.63 17.85 -4.48
N PRO A 285 10.11 18.22 -3.27
CA PRO A 285 10.43 19.62 -2.98
C PRO A 285 11.47 20.15 -3.97
N GLU A 286 11.24 21.37 -4.44
CA GLU A 286 12.11 22.15 -5.33
C GLU A 286 13.51 22.37 -4.74
#